data_AF-A0A453MQB3-F1
#
_entry.id   AF-A0A453MQB3-F1
#
_cell.length_a   1.000
_cell.length_b   1.000
_cell.length_c   1.000
_cell.angle_alpha   90.00
_cell.angle_beta   90.00
_cell.angle_gamma   90.00
#
_symmetry.space_group_name_H-M   'P 1'
#
loop_
_entity.id
_entity.type
_entity.pdbx_description
1 polymer ?
#
loop_
_entity_poly.entity_id
_entity_poly.type
_entity_poly.pdbx_seq_one_letter_code
_entity_poly.pdbx_strand_id
1 'polypeptide(L)'
;KLYDTPGVHLHHRQAAVIHADDLPSLAPQSRLKGRCFPANDTDVGLSGNTLFWGGLVRIDVVKALPRTRLTFYGPKKLSINMVPTTEADEFYKREVGVMLTPPTGQERAEGWCGLQGVRELQIKYEELDRPASDIAISGLGWIAVEPLGVPSSDPDSSVEEEDGDSGELHLRVHVPKPVEVFVRAPLPVGKAASQWYRYQELTEVEEELRPKWHY
;
A
#
# COMPACT_ATOMS: atom_id res chain seq x y z
N LYS A 1 -9.05 4.59 40.44
CA LYS A 1 -8.75 3.16 40.18
C LYS A 1 -8.78 2.98 38.67
N LEU A 2 -7.70 2.46 38.07
CA LEU A 2 -7.67 2.09 36.65
C LEU A 2 -8.18 0.66 36.55
N TYR A 3 -9.12 0.39 35.64
CA TYR A 3 -9.67 -0.94 35.41
C TYR A 3 -9.29 -1.39 34.01
N ASP A 4 -8.66 -2.56 33.92
CA ASP A 4 -8.34 -3.19 32.64
C ASP A 4 -9.60 -3.84 32.05
N THR A 5 -9.79 -3.69 30.74
CA THR A 5 -10.94 -4.21 30.01
C THR A 5 -10.48 -5.27 29.02
N PRO A 6 -11.25 -6.36 28.78
CA PRO A 6 -10.88 -7.36 27.79
C PRO A 6 -10.58 -6.74 26.42
N GLY A 7 -9.45 -7.11 25.82
CA GLY A 7 -9.05 -6.62 24.52
C GLY A 7 -10.02 -7.06 23.41
N VAL A 8 -10.40 -6.12 22.55
CA VAL A 8 -11.28 -6.41 21.41
C VAL A 8 -10.47 -6.97 20.25
N HIS A 9 -10.86 -8.14 19.75
CA HIS A 9 -10.28 -8.73 18.55
C HIS A 9 -10.94 -8.14 17.30
N LEU A 10 -10.14 -7.54 16.41
CA LEU A 10 -10.62 -6.92 15.17
C LEU A 10 -10.45 -7.88 13.99
N HIS A 11 -11.55 -8.51 13.58
CA HIS A 11 -11.58 -9.52 12.51
C HIS A 11 -11.18 -9.00 11.13
N HIS A 12 -11.25 -7.68 10.93
CA HIS A 12 -10.90 -7.05 9.64
C HIS A 12 -9.40 -6.79 9.48
N ARG A 13 -8.56 -7.18 10.45
CA ARG A 13 -7.11 -7.03 10.36
C ARG A 13 -6.48 -8.24 9.68
N GLN A 14 -5.43 -8.02 8.89
CA GLN A 14 -4.64 -9.07 8.25
C GLN A 14 -4.12 -10.12 9.26
N ALA A 15 -3.73 -9.69 10.45
CA ALA A 15 -3.28 -10.60 11.52
C ALA A 15 -4.39 -11.52 12.06
N ALA A 16 -5.67 -11.20 11.86
CA ALA A 16 -6.78 -12.04 12.30
C ALA A 16 -7.10 -13.19 11.34
N VAL A 17 -6.57 -13.14 10.11
CA VAL A 17 -6.92 -14.10 9.05
C VAL A 17 -5.79 -15.08 8.73
N ILE A 18 -4.57 -14.81 9.15
CA ILE A 18 -3.41 -15.68 8.89
C ILE A 18 -3.18 -16.68 10.03
N HIS A 19 -2.44 -17.75 9.73
CA HIS A 19 -2.05 -18.74 10.73
C HIS A 19 -1.14 -18.11 11.81
N ALA A 20 -1.23 -18.59 13.05
CA ALA A 20 -0.50 -18.05 14.19
C ALA A 20 1.03 -18.04 13.97
N ASP A 21 1.56 -19.10 13.36
CA ASP A 21 3.00 -19.22 13.04
C ASP A 21 3.50 -18.18 12.03
N ASP A 22 2.60 -17.61 11.23
CA ASP A 22 2.92 -16.58 10.25
C ASP A 22 2.84 -15.16 10.83
N LEU A 23 2.23 -14.98 12.01
CA LEU A 23 2.12 -13.67 12.69
C LEU A 23 3.48 -12.95 12.88
N PRO A 24 4.58 -13.64 13.21
CA PRO A 24 5.91 -13.00 13.32
C PRO A 24 6.45 -12.45 12.00
N SER A 25 5.86 -12.82 10.85
CA SER A 25 6.20 -12.22 9.55
C SER A 25 5.56 -10.83 9.38
N LEU A 26 4.40 -10.61 9.98
CA LEU A 26 3.67 -9.33 9.97
C LEU A 26 4.16 -8.35 11.03
N ALA A 27 4.74 -8.84 12.12
CA ALA A 27 5.21 -7.98 13.19
C ALA A 27 6.43 -7.15 12.75
N PRO A 28 6.35 -5.80 12.70
CA PRO A 28 7.49 -4.97 12.35
C PRO A 28 8.55 -5.03 13.46
N GLN A 29 9.74 -5.56 13.12
CA GLN A 29 10.88 -5.67 14.04
C GLN A 29 11.81 -4.45 14.02
N SER A 30 11.55 -3.50 13.11
CA SER A 30 12.33 -2.28 12.94
C SER A 30 11.46 -1.21 12.29
N ARG A 31 11.96 0.03 12.25
CA ARG A 31 11.29 1.14 11.55
C ARG A 31 10.94 0.73 10.11
N LEU A 32 9.69 0.96 9.72
CA LEU A 32 9.23 0.71 8.37
C LEU A 32 10.04 1.54 7.37
N LYS A 33 10.49 0.89 6.30
CA LYS A 33 11.15 1.52 5.17
C LYS A 33 10.28 1.32 3.94
N GLY A 34 10.01 2.39 3.21
CA GLY A 34 9.27 2.33 1.95
C GLY A 34 10.02 1.48 0.93
N ARG A 35 9.32 0.55 0.28
CA ARG A 35 9.83 -0.24 -0.84
C ARG A 35 9.07 0.17 -2.09
N CYS A 36 9.75 0.88 -2.96
CA CYS A 36 9.16 1.46 -4.15
C CYS A 36 9.18 0.48 -5.34
N PHE A 37 8.09 0.45 -6.10
CA PHE A 37 7.95 -0.27 -7.35
C PHE A 37 7.38 0.64 -8.45
N PRO A 38 8.02 0.71 -9.64
CA PRO A 38 9.29 0.07 -9.99
C PRO A 38 10.47 0.59 -9.15
N ALA A 39 11.47 -0.28 -8.92
CA ALA A 39 12.60 0.02 -8.03
C ALA A 39 13.60 1.02 -8.63
N ASN A 40 13.72 1.05 -9.97
CA ASN A 40 14.58 1.94 -10.74
C ASN A 40 13.72 2.82 -11.68
N ASP A 41 14.27 3.93 -12.16
CA ASP A 41 13.73 4.76 -13.26
C ASP A 41 13.82 4.04 -14.62
N THR A 42 13.50 2.75 -14.64
CA THR A 42 13.33 1.99 -15.87
C THR A 42 11.92 2.24 -16.41
N ASP A 43 11.78 2.32 -17.73
CA ASP A 43 10.51 2.52 -18.48
C ASP A 43 9.47 1.39 -18.29
N VAL A 44 9.51 0.66 -17.17
CA VAL A 44 8.57 -0.40 -16.84
C VAL A 44 7.26 0.23 -16.37
N GLY A 45 6.33 0.40 -17.32
CA GLY A 45 4.97 0.82 -17.00
C GLY A 45 4.28 -0.18 -16.06
N LEU A 46 3.60 0.33 -15.04
CA LEU A 46 2.84 -0.53 -14.13
C LEU A 46 1.55 -1.08 -14.76
N SER A 47 0.97 -0.38 -15.75
CA SER A 47 -0.23 -0.81 -16.47
C SER A 47 -0.05 -2.21 -17.06
N GLY A 48 -1.01 -3.10 -16.79
CA GLY A 48 -0.96 -4.49 -17.26
C GLY A 48 -0.08 -5.42 -16.42
N ASN A 49 0.51 -4.93 -15.32
CA ASN A 49 1.22 -5.74 -14.34
C ASN A 49 0.42 -5.88 -13.04
N THR A 50 0.73 -6.96 -12.32
CA THR A 50 0.18 -7.30 -11.02
C THR A 50 1.29 -7.38 -9.99
N LEU A 51 1.10 -6.75 -8.82
CA LEU A 51 2.01 -6.84 -7.69
C LEU A 51 1.41 -7.70 -6.58
N PHE A 52 2.19 -8.67 -6.11
CA PHE A 52 1.89 -9.48 -4.94
C PHE A 52 2.72 -9.01 -3.75
N TRP A 53 2.09 -8.76 -2.61
CA TRP A 53 2.75 -8.48 -1.34
C TRP A 53 2.61 -9.70 -0.42
N GLY A 54 3.64 -10.56 -0.44
CA GLY A 54 3.53 -11.93 0.06
C GLY A 54 2.40 -12.70 -0.65
N GLY A 55 1.79 -13.65 0.04
CA GLY A 55 0.54 -14.30 -0.38
C GLY A 55 -0.73 -13.60 0.11
N LEU A 56 -0.61 -12.35 0.58
CA LEU A 56 -1.65 -11.68 1.36
C LEU A 56 -2.38 -10.56 0.63
N VAL A 57 -1.74 -9.92 -0.34
CA VAL A 57 -2.33 -8.83 -1.12
C VAL A 57 -1.91 -9.00 -2.56
N ARG A 58 -2.85 -8.82 -3.48
CA ARG A 58 -2.62 -8.75 -4.92
C ARG A 58 -3.17 -7.43 -5.44
N ILE A 59 -2.41 -6.73 -6.27
CA ILE A 59 -2.76 -5.43 -6.83
C ILE A 59 -2.64 -5.53 -8.33
N ASP A 60 -3.77 -5.56 -9.02
CA ASP A 60 -3.82 -5.55 -10.48
C ASP A 60 -3.85 -4.09 -10.93
N VAL A 61 -2.81 -3.65 -11.62
CA VAL A 61 -2.72 -2.29 -12.14
C VAL A 61 -3.34 -2.27 -13.53
N VAL A 62 -4.57 -1.75 -13.62
CA VAL A 62 -5.33 -1.69 -14.87
C VAL A 62 -4.86 -0.52 -15.72
N LYS A 63 -4.71 0.64 -15.09
CA LYS A 63 -4.29 1.88 -15.75
C LYS A 63 -3.44 2.68 -14.78
N ALA A 64 -2.26 3.10 -15.21
CA ALA A 64 -1.35 3.97 -14.49
C ALA A 64 -0.62 4.88 -15.49
N LEU A 65 -0.26 6.08 -15.04
CA LEU A 65 0.65 6.95 -15.78
C LEU A 65 2.02 6.27 -15.95
N PRO A 66 2.77 6.50 -17.04
CA PRO A 66 4.05 5.83 -17.31
C PRO A 66 5.06 5.87 -16.16
N ARG A 67 5.06 6.95 -15.37
CA ARG A 67 5.98 7.17 -14.24
C ARG A 67 5.36 6.98 -12.85
N THR A 68 4.18 6.35 -12.78
CA THR A 68 3.54 6.04 -11.49
C THR A 68 4.43 5.11 -10.67
N ARG A 69 4.60 5.43 -9.38
CA ARG A 69 5.28 4.57 -8.42
C ARG A 69 4.35 4.18 -7.28
N LEU A 70 4.48 2.94 -6.86
CA LEU A 70 3.79 2.38 -5.70
C LEU A 70 4.83 2.08 -4.62
N THR A 71 4.76 2.83 -3.52
CA THR A 71 5.69 2.68 -2.40
C THR A 71 5.02 1.95 -1.24
N PHE A 72 5.48 0.73 -0.96
CA PHE A 72 4.93 -0.15 0.05
C PHE A 72 5.57 0.12 1.42
N TYR A 73 4.73 0.40 2.41
CA TYR A 73 5.12 0.59 3.80
C TYR A 73 4.51 -0.50 4.67
N GLY A 74 5.33 -1.49 5.03
CA GLY A 74 4.93 -2.56 5.93
C GLY A 74 6.08 -3.54 6.24
N PRO A 75 5.77 -4.76 6.69
CA PRO A 75 6.76 -5.67 7.26
C PRO A 75 7.84 -6.06 6.24
N LYS A 76 9.10 -5.83 6.59
CA LYS A 76 10.26 -6.09 5.71
C LYS A 76 10.35 -7.55 5.25
N LYS A 77 9.85 -8.49 6.05
CA LYS A 77 9.89 -9.93 5.76
C LYS A 77 8.99 -10.32 4.58
N LEU A 78 7.99 -9.51 4.24
CA LEU A 78 7.10 -9.79 3.13
C LEU A 78 7.74 -9.38 1.81
N SER A 79 7.91 -10.32 0.89
CA SER A 79 8.41 -10.05 -0.46
C SER A 79 7.35 -9.29 -1.28
N ILE A 80 7.83 -8.58 -2.30
CA ILE A 80 6.95 -7.94 -3.28
C ILE A 80 7.40 -8.49 -4.63
N ASN A 81 6.48 -9.12 -5.35
CA ASN A 81 6.73 -9.77 -6.64
C ASN A 81 5.82 -9.15 -7.69
N MET A 82 6.35 -8.88 -8.87
CA MET A 82 5.59 -8.32 -9.98
C MET A 82 5.58 -9.31 -11.14
N VAL A 83 4.40 -9.51 -11.72
CA VAL A 83 4.18 -10.40 -12.87
C VAL A 83 3.22 -9.72 -13.85
N PRO A 84 3.22 -10.10 -15.14
CA PRO A 84 2.17 -9.69 -16.06
C PRO A 84 0.79 -10.10 -15.52
N THR A 85 -0.21 -9.23 -15.62
CA THR A 85 -1.57 -9.50 -15.10
C THR A 85 -2.19 -10.72 -15.78
N THR A 86 -1.81 -11.03 -17.02
CA THR A 86 -2.23 -12.23 -17.75
C THR A 86 -1.78 -13.54 -17.09
N GLU A 87 -0.69 -13.51 -16.32
CA GLU A 87 -0.11 -14.68 -15.65
C GLU A 87 -0.43 -14.73 -14.15
N ALA A 88 -1.04 -13.66 -13.60
CA ALA A 88 -1.19 -13.47 -12.17
C ALA A 88 -1.99 -14.59 -11.47
N ASP A 89 -3.04 -15.10 -12.12
CA ASP A 89 -3.86 -16.18 -11.56
C ASP A 89 -3.09 -17.50 -11.46
N GLU A 90 -2.34 -17.85 -12.51
CA GLU A 90 -1.53 -19.08 -12.55
C GLU A 90 -0.33 -18.97 -11.61
N PHE A 91 0.33 -17.81 -11.60
CA PHE A 91 1.42 -17.51 -10.69
C PHE A 91 0.97 -17.63 -9.23
N TYR A 92 -0.15 -17.03 -8.85
CA TYR A 92 -0.63 -17.11 -7.47
C TYR A 92 -0.94 -18.54 -7.03
N LYS A 93 -1.62 -19.32 -7.89
CA LYS A 93 -1.94 -20.74 -7.60
C LYS A 93 -0.70 -21.59 -7.40
N ARG A 94 0.37 -21.34 -8.16
CA ARG A 94 1.62 -22.10 -8.09
C ARG A 94 2.50 -21.68 -6.92
N GLU A 95 2.55 -20.38 -6.63
CA GLU A 95 3.58 -19.81 -5.74
C GLU A 95 3.10 -19.53 -4.31
N VAL A 96 1.78 -19.55 -4.04
CA VAL A 96 1.24 -19.43 -2.67
C VAL A 96 1.72 -20.58 -1.80
N GLY A 97 2.26 -20.26 -0.62
CA GLY A 97 2.90 -21.28 0.24
C GLY A 97 4.37 -21.56 -0.06
N VAL A 98 4.87 -21.14 -1.23
CA VAL A 98 6.25 -21.37 -1.69
C VAL A 98 7.03 -20.05 -1.69
N MET A 99 6.82 -19.22 -2.72
CA MET A 99 7.45 -17.89 -2.83
C MET A 99 6.56 -16.80 -2.24
N LEU A 100 5.24 -16.91 -2.43
CA LEU A 100 4.24 -15.99 -1.90
C LEU A 100 3.85 -16.44 -0.50
N THR A 101 4.66 -15.98 0.47
CA THR A 101 4.47 -16.25 1.89
C THR A 101 4.26 -14.95 2.66
N PRO A 102 3.45 -14.97 3.72
CA PRO A 102 2.58 -16.05 4.18
C PRO A 102 1.31 -16.21 3.30
N PRO A 103 0.60 -17.35 3.35
CA PRO A 103 0.81 -18.51 4.23
C PRO A 103 2.14 -19.21 3.96
N THR A 104 2.83 -19.71 5.00
CA THR A 104 4.13 -20.39 4.83
C THR A 104 3.94 -21.90 4.75
N GLY A 105 4.39 -22.53 3.65
CA GLY A 105 4.34 -23.97 3.44
C GLY A 105 3.03 -24.46 2.80
N GLN A 106 3.12 -25.60 2.11
CA GLN A 106 2.01 -26.15 1.31
C GLN A 106 0.79 -26.52 2.15
N GLU A 107 1.01 -27.15 3.31
CA GLU A 107 -0.06 -27.55 4.23
C GLU A 107 -0.94 -26.35 4.65
N ARG A 108 -0.32 -25.20 4.97
CA ARG A 108 -1.06 -23.99 5.33
C ARG A 108 -1.72 -23.34 4.12
N ALA A 109 -1.10 -23.45 2.95
CA ALA A 109 -1.68 -22.95 1.70
C ALA A 109 -2.94 -23.74 1.28
N GLU A 110 -3.03 -25.04 1.59
CA GLU A 110 -4.23 -25.84 1.32
C GLU A 110 -5.46 -25.35 2.12
N GLY A 111 -5.25 -24.93 3.37
CA GLY A 111 -6.29 -24.35 4.23
C GLY A 111 -6.55 -22.86 4.01
N TRP A 112 -5.81 -22.20 3.11
CA TRP A 112 -5.89 -20.76 2.88
C TRP A 112 -7.08 -20.40 2.00
N CYS A 113 -7.98 -19.54 2.49
CA CYS A 113 -9.15 -19.10 1.73
C CYS A 113 -8.81 -18.18 0.53
N GLY A 114 -7.56 -17.70 0.44
CA GLY A 114 -7.12 -16.86 -0.66
C GLY A 114 -7.63 -15.41 -0.61
N LEU A 115 -7.45 -14.72 -1.74
CA LEU A 115 -7.72 -13.28 -1.89
C LEU A 115 -9.11 -13.04 -2.50
N GLN A 116 -10.15 -13.41 -1.77
CA GLN A 116 -11.54 -13.38 -2.24
C GLN A 116 -12.17 -11.99 -2.23
N GLY A 117 -11.68 -11.08 -1.39
CA GLY A 117 -12.16 -9.70 -1.34
C GLY A 117 -11.51 -8.89 -2.45
N VAL A 118 -12.31 -8.15 -3.22
CA VAL A 118 -11.82 -7.29 -4.31
C VAL A 118 -12.32 -5.87 -4.09
N ARG A 119 -11.40 -4.90 -4.15
CA ARG A 119 -11.72 -3.48 -4.13
C ARG A 119 -11.19 -2.81 -5.39
N GLU A 120 -12.09 -2.31 -6.21
CA GLU A 120 -11.74 -1.47 -7.35
C GLU A 120 -11.53 -0.04 -6.85
N LEU A 121 -10.42 0.57 -7.24
CA LEU A 121 -10.01 1.90 -6.84
C LEU A 121 -9.71 2.73 -8.08
N GLN A 122 -10.25 3.95 -8.12
CA GLN A 122 -9.92 4.98 -9.09
C GLN A 122 -9.39 6.18 -8.30
N ILE A 123 -8.11 6.47 -8.47
CA ILE A 123 -7.39 7.51 -7.73
C ILE A 123 -6.97 8.57 -8.73
N LYS A 124 -7.37 9.82 -8.49
CA LYS A 124 -6.98 10.95 -9.32
C LYS A 124 -5.71 11.58 -8.77
N TYR A 125 -4.82 11.99 -9.66
CA TYR A 125 -3.66 12.80 -9.34
C TYR A 125 -4.08 14.27 -9.37
N GLU A 126 -4.29 14.86 -8.19
CA GLU A 126 -4.65 16.29 -8.07
C GLU A 126 -3.42 17.19 -8.18
N GLU A 127 -2.33 16.81 -7.52
CA GLU A 127 -1.05 17.51 -7.51
C GLU A 127 0.05 16.50 -7.90
N LEU A 128 0.95 16.90 -8.78
CA LEU A 128 2.01 16.04 -9.34
C LEU A 128 3.30 16.01 -8.49
N ASP A 129 3.44 16.94 -7.56
CA ASP A 129 4.62 17.10 -6.68
C ASP A 129 4.48 16.38 -5.32
N ARG A 130 3.39 15.63 -5.13
CA ARG A 130 3.10 14.90 -3.89
C ARG A 130 2.44 13.55 -4.17
N PRO A 131 2.48 12.61 -3.22
CA PRO A 131 1.66 11.40 -3.33
C PRO A 131 0.17 11.77 -3.41
N ALA A 132 -0.59 11.08 -4.25
CA ALA A 132 -2.02 11.31 -4.39
C ALA A 132 -2.82 10.75 -3.21
N SER A 133 -2.50 9.54 -2.79
CA SER A 133 -3.19 8.89 -1.66
C SER A 133 -2.40 7.73 -1.07
N ASP A 134 -2.80 7.30 0.13
CA ASP A 134 -2.40 6.01 0.68
C ASP A 134 -3.53 5.00 0.53
N ILE A 135 -3.22 3.82 -0.02
CA ILE A 135 -4.08 2.64 0.01
C ILE A 135 -3.72 1.83 1.26
N ALA A 136 -4.52 1.94 2.31
CA ALA A 136 -4.30 1.27 3.58
C ALA A 136 -4.91 -0.14 3.59
N ILE A 137 -4.13 -1.12 4.01
CA ILE A 137 -4.53 -2.52 4.21
C ILE A 137 -4.53 -2.81 5.71
N SER A 138 -5.71 -3.05 6.28
CA SER A 138 -5.86 -3.11 7.74
C SER A 138 -5.03 -4.25 8.34
N GLY A 139 -4.23 -3.94 9.36
CA GLY A 139 -3.35 -4.90 10.05
C GLY A 139 -2.09 -5.31 9.28
N LEU A 140 -1.80 -4.68 8.13
CA LEU A 140 -0.60 -4.96 7.34
C LEU A 140 0.28 -3.71 7.15
N GLY A 141 -0.29 -2.64 6.58
CA GLY A 141 0.49 -1.48 6.15
C GLY A 141 -0.27 -0.65 5.11
N TRP A 142 0.45 0.11 4.30
CA TRP A 142 -0.15 0.89 3.21
C TRP A 142 0.74 0.98 1.99
N ILE A 143 0.15 1.35 0.87
CA ILE A 143 0.83 1.66 -0.39
C ILE A 143 0.61 3.14 -0.69
N ALA A 144 1.68 3.91 -0.73
CA ALA A 144 1.63 5.29 -1.21
C ALA A 144 1.62 5.31 -2.74
N VAL A 145 0.70 6.09 -3.32
CA VAL A 145 0.53 6.27 -4.76
C VAL A 145 1.20 7.57 -5.19
N GLU A 146 2.25 7.47 -6.00
CA GLU A 146 3.10 8.60 -6.39
C GLU A 146 2.99 8.84 -7.92
N PRO A 147 2.52 10.03 -8.37
CA PRO A 147 2.26 10.33 -9.79
C PRO A 147 3.51 10.36 -10.66
N LEU A 148 4.58 10.94 -10.12
CA LEU A 148 5.90 10.98 -10.70
C LEU A 148 6.83 10.24 -9.76
N GLY A 149 7.71 9.42 -10.32
CA GLY A 149 8.96 9.15 -9.65
C GLY A 149 9.57 10.48 -9.25
N VAL A 150 9.61 10.75 -7.94
CA VAL A 150 10.34 11.88 -7.37
C VAL A 150 11.64 11.94 -8.15
N PRO A 151 11.96 13.07 -8.81
CA PRO A 151 13.08 13.13 -9.73
C PRO A 151 14.28 12.56 -8.98
N SER A 152 14.90 11.54 -9.58
CA SER A 152 16.34 11.37 -9.44
C SER A 152 16.93 12.77 -9.59
N SER A 153 17.87 13.10 -8.72
CA SER A 153 18.37 14.44 -8.37
C SER A 153 18.99 15.26 -9.53
N ASP A 154 18.39 15.28 -10.71
CA ASP A 154 18.77 16.02 -11.89
C ASP A 154 17.71 17.09 -12.18
N PRO A 155 18.07 18.38 -12.07
CA PRO A 155 17.16 19.50 -12.26
C PRO A 155 16.85 19.80 -13.75
N ASP A 156 17.32 18.98 -14.70
CA ASP A 156 17.28 19.28 -16.14
C ASP A 156 16.30 18.42 -16.97
N SER A 157 15.51 17.53 -16.36
CA SER A 157 14.47 16.81 -17.12
C SER A 157 13.16 17.61 -17.13
N SER A 158 13.05 18.57 -18.06
CA SER A 158 11.75 19.16 -18.43
C SER A 158 10.86 18.04 -18.98
N VAL A 159 9.87 17.62 -18.19
CA VAL A 159 8.86 16.66 -18.65
C VAL A 159 7.82 17.46 -19.42
N GLU A 160 7.77 17.26 -20.74
CA GLU A 160 6.70 17.81 -21.58
C GLU A 160 5.36 17.27 -21.07
N GLU A 161 4.40 18.17 -20.85
CA GLU A 161 3.02 17.84 -20.49
C GLU A 161 2.39 17.11 -21.68
N GLU A 162 2.42 15.77 -21.68
CA GLU A 162 1.66 15.00 -22.67
C GLU A 162 0.16 15.12 -22.38
N ASP A 163 -0.52 15.74 -23.35
CA ASP A 163 -1.95 16.00 -23.43
C ASP A 163 -2.83 14.77 -23.15
N GLY A 164 -3.86 14.98 -22.33
CA GLY A 164 -5.21 14.49 -22.65
C GLY A 164 -5.74 13.25 -21.95
N ASP A 165 -4.92 12.46 -21.24
CA ASP A 165 -5.45 11.37 -20.40
C ASP A 165 -5.53 11.84 -18.95
N SER A 166 -6.75 12.00 -18.45
CA SER A 166 -7.01 12.35 -17.05
C SER A 166 -6.09 11.53 -16.14
N GLY A 167 -5.20 12.19 -15.40
CA GLY A 167 -4.19 11.58 -14.55
C GLY A 167 -4.85 10.72 -13.47
N GLU A 168 -5.20 9.49 -13.82
CA GLU A 168 -5.94 8.57 -12.99
C GLU A 168 -5.21 7.23 -12.91
N LEU A 169 -5.16 6.67 -11.71
CA LEU A 169 -4.68 5.34 -11.41
C LEU A 169 -5.89 4.44 -11.14
N HIS A 170 -6.05 3.38 -11.93
CA HIS A 170 -7.11 2.38 -11.77
C HIS A 170 -6.48 1.07 -11.30
N LEU A 171 -6.90 0.59 -10.13
CA LEU A 171 -6.39 -0.63 -9.50
C LEU A 171 -7.53 -1.56 -9.10
N ARG A 172 -7.24 -2.86 -9.08
CA ARG A 172 -8.02 -3.84 -8.31
C ARG A 172 -7.14 -4.40 -7.19
N VAL A 173 -7.56 -4.17 -5.95
CA VAL A 173 -6.85 -4.67 -4.77
C VAL A 173 -7.58 -5.89 -4.23
N HIS A 174 -6.89 -7.02 -4.25
CA HIS A 174 -7.38 -8.31 -3.78
C HIS A 174 -6.77 -8.62 -2.41
N VAL A 175 -7.62 -8.92 -1.44
CA VAL A 175 -7.25 -9.25 -0.04
C VAL A 175 -8.15 -10.40 0.47
N PRO A 176 -7.81 -11.03 1.61
CA PRO A 176 -8.74 -11.96 2.24
C PRO A 176 -10.06 -11.26 2.58
N LYS A 177 -11.18 -11.96 2.40
CA LYS A 177 -12.54 -11.38 2.49
C LYS A 177 -12.80 -10.51 3.73
N PRO A 178 -12.35 -10.84 4.95
CA PRO A 178 -12.58 -10.00 6.12
C PRO A 178 -11.74 -8.72 6.13
N VAL A 179 -10.60 -8.70 5.42
CA VAL A 179 -9.61 -7.64 5.52
C VAL A 179 -10.11 -6.37 4.84
N GLU A 180 -10.07 -5.26 5.56
CA GLU A 180 -10.49 -3.96 5.04
C GLU A 180 -9.37 -3.28 4.25
N VAL A 181 -9.77 -2.68 3.12
CA VAL A 181 -8.95 -1.81 2.28
C VAL A 181 -9.64 -0.46 2.17
N PHE A 182 -8.93 0.62 2.46
CA PHE A 182 -9.46 1.98 2.35
C PHE A 182 -8.41 2.96 1.86
N VAL A 183 -8.87 4.01 1.19
CA VAL A 183 -8.02 5.10 0.70
C VAL A 183 -8.08 6.25 1.70
N ARG A 184 -6.93 6.87 1.97
CA ARG A 184 -6.81 8.04 2.86
C ARG A 184 -5.82 9.05 2.29
N ALA A 185 -5.80 10.24 2.90
CA ALA A 185 -4.76 11.24 2.64
C ALA A 185 -3.36 10.66 2.91
N PRO A 186 -2.36 10.97 2.07
CA PRO A 186 -1.00 10.45 2.23
C PRO A 186 -0.39 10.84 3.57
N LEU A 187 0.24 9.89 4.25
CA LEU A 187 1.06 10.21 5.41
C LEU A 187 2.38 10.89 5.00
N PRO A 188 2.82 11.95 5.71
CA PRO A 188 4.09 12.62 5.43
C PRO A 188 5.28 11.79 5.95
N VAL A 189 5.61 10.73 5.23
CA VAL A 189 6.72 9.82 5.58
C VAL A 189 7.88 9.92 4.59
N GLY A 190 9.11 9.79 5.12
CA GLY A 190 10.32 9.88 4.31
C GLY A 190 10.86 11.30 4.16
N LYS A 191 11.99 11.46 3.45
CA LYS A 191 12.67 12.76 3.32
C LYS A 191 11.89 13.74 2.44
N ALA A 192 11.32 13.24 1.35
CA ALA A 192 10.51 14.03 0.41
C ALA A 192 9.23 14.59 1.04
N ALA A 193 8.74 13.99 2.14
CA ALA A 193 7.57 14.49 2.85
C ALA A 193 7.68 15.95 3.26
N SER A 194 8.88 16.39 3.66
CA SER A 194 9.12 17.79 4.04
C SER A 194 8.93 18.79 2.89
N GLN A 195 8.99 18.34 1.63
CA GLN A 195 8.88 19.21 0.45
C GLN A 195 7.43 19.48 0.09
N TRP A 196 6.54 18.49 0.26
CA TRP A 196 5.14 18.62 -0.12
C TRP A 196 4.17 18.73 1.06
N TYR A 197 4.55 18.26 2.25
CA TYR A 197 3.68 18.35 3.42
C TYR A 197 3.62 19.79 3.91
N ARG A 198 2.48 20.43 3.66
CA ARG A 198 2.17 21.75 4.19
C ARG A 198 1.60 21.56 5.60
N TYR A 199 2.32 22.04 6.61
CA TYR A 199 1.75 22.17 7.95
C TYR A 199 0.58 23.15 7.84
N GLN A 200 -0.63 22.65 7.98
CA GLN A 200 -1.78 23.51 8.14
C GLN A 200 -1.73 24.02 9.57
N GLU A 201 -1.42 25.31 9.74
CA GLU A 201 -1.68 25.98 11.01
C GLU A 201 -3.18 25.87 11.29
N LEU A 202 -3.52 25.55 12.53
CA LEU A 202 -4.91 25.49 12.95
C LEU A 202 -5.52 26.88 12.78
N THR A 203 -6.74 26.95 12.29
CA THR A 203 -7.50 28.19 12.37
C THR A 203 -7.79 28.53 13.85
N GLU A 204 -8.01 29.81 14.15
CA GLU A 204 -8.38 30.24 15.52
C GLU A 204 -9.56 29.42 16.08
N VAL A 205 -10.53 29.08 15.23
CA VAL A 205 -11.69 28.25 15.57
C VAL A 205 -11.29 26.81 15.94
N GLU A 206 -10.39 26.20 15.19
CA GLU A 206 -9.92 24.84 15.47
C GLU A 206 -9.04 24.78 16.73
N GLU A 207 -8.27 25.83 17.00
CA GLU A 207 -7.52 25.96 18.27
C GLU A 207 -8.46 26.05 19.48
N GLU A 208 -9.53 26.84 19.38
CA GLU A 208 -10.51 26.98 20.46
C GLU A 208 -11.30 25.69 20.75
N LEU A 209 -11.61 24.92 19.71
CA LEU A 209 -12.35 23.64 19.79
C LEU A 209 -11.50 22.48 20.29
N ARG A 210 -10.18 22.66 20.39
CA ARG A 210 -9.28 21.60 20.85
C ARG A 210 -9.66 21.17 22.27
N PRO A 211 -9.64 19.86 22.60
CA PRO A 211 -9.88 19.39 23.95
C PRO A 211 -8.94 20.10 24.93
N LYS A 212 -9.50 20.92 25.82
CA LYS A 212 -8.75 21.66 26.83
C LYS A 212 -8.36 20.68 27.93
N TRP A 213 -7.06 20.52 28.12
CA TRP A 213 -6.53 19.74 29.24
C TRP A 213 -6.70 20.58 30.51
N HIS A 214 -7.65 20.17 31.35
CA HIS A 214 -7.76 20.69 32.71
C HIS A 214 -6.85 19.83 33.59
N TYR A 215 -5.73 20.41 34.04
CA TYR A 215 -4.82 19.80 35.02
C TYR A 215 -5.39 19.91 36.43
#